data_AF-K1LT44-F1
#
_entry.id   AF-K1LT44-F1
#
_cell.length_a   1.000
_cell.length_b   1.000
_cell.length_c   1.000
_cell.angle_alpha   90.00
_cell.angle_beta   90.00
_cell.angle_gamma   90.00
#
_symmetry.space_group_name_H-M   'P 1'
#
loop_
_entity.id
_entity.type
_entity.pdbx_description
1 polymer ?
#
loop_
_entity_poly.entity_id
_entity_poly.type
_entity_poly.pdbx_seq_one_letter_code
_entity_poly.pdbx_strand_id
1 'polypeptide(L)'
;MKYHLVISLFLSLCFLVSCKNSNKIPFEDIPASFEVLRSVFQQPDKFQVQVIYTQIDRDENNIPQFKDFAFNLDDGVYFYPASTVKLPIAILALEWLNEQNIEGLTKESVMLTDSIRPSQIPAFHDSTAENLMPSVAHYIKKILLVSDNEAYNRLYELLGQDYTNDKMQEKGMWHTVINHRLSMPMSEEENRHFNPIIFKNEEMKTLLEIPGRETFRIFSNANHPSVGKTYYSRGELIQKPMDFTFKNKFALSDLHGTVQRIIFPEKFKPEQRFQINEADRAFILTYMSMLPGESDYPKYPLPDYYDSYSKFFKFGTDQNPIPPQFRIFNKTGNAYGHLLDGSYFLDFENGVEFFVSAIIYTNANQTLNDDRYEYEEIAFPFFAELGEYLYQLELKRKKSRNPDLGAFRLNYN
;
A
#
# COMPACT_ATOMS: atom_id res chain seq x y z
N MET A 1 8.38 74.09 -52.42
CA MET A 1 8.23 72.62 -52.49
C MET A 1 9.11 72.01 -51.41
N LYS A 2 8.54 71.10 -50.60
CA LYS A 2 9.16 70.29 -49.53
C LYS A 2 9.39 70.95 -48.16
N TYR A 3 8.39 70.79 -47.28
CA TYR A 3 8.57 70.67 -45.83
C TYR A 3 8.71 69.18 -45.50
N HIS A 4 9.74 68.78 -44.75
CA HIS A 4 9.87 67.43 -44.20
C HIS A 4 9.31 67.42 -42.77
N LEU A 5 8.20 66.68 -42.61
CA LEU A 5 7.52 66.41 -41.35
C LEU A 5 8.26 65.29 -40.62
N VAL A 6 8.76 65.55 -39.41
CA VAL A 6 9.35 64.53 -38.53
C VAL A 6 8.20 63.87 -37.76
N ILE A 7 7.90 62.62 -38.09
CA ILE A 7 6.95 61.78 -37.34
C ILE A 7 7.75 61.05 -36.26
N SER A 8 7.47 61.39 -35.00
CA SER A 8 8.02 60.72 -33.82
C SER A 8 7.17 59.47 -33.53
N LEU A 9 7.75 58.28 -33.72
CA LEU A 9 7.11 56.99 -33.46
C LEU A 9 7.38 56.60 -32.00
N PHE A 10 6.38 56.74 -31.14
CA PHE A 10 6.43 56.29 -29.74
C PHE A 10 6.28 54.77 -29.70
N LEU A 11 7.40 54.04 -29.59
CA LEU A 11 7.42 52.59 -29.45
C LEU A 11 7.13 52.23 -27.98
N SER A 12 5.88 51.83 -27.69
CA SER A 12 5.48 51.27 -26.40
C SER A 12 6.16 49.90 -26.22
N LEU A 13 7.14 49.83 -25.33
CA LEU A 13 7.83 48.60 -24.95
C LEU A 13 6.95 47.84 -23.93
N CYS A 14 6.04 47.01 -24.43
CA CYS A 14 5.34 46.03 -23.58
C CYS A 14 6.34 44.96 -23.12
N PHE A 15 6.85 45.09 -21.89
CA PHE A 15 7.54 44.00 -21.20
C PHE A 15 6.54 42.86 -20.95
N LEU A 16 6.55 41.86 -21.84
CA LEU A 16 5.95 40.56 -21.57
C LEU A 16 6.83 39.86 -20.53
N VAL A 17 6.52 40.06 -19.25
CA VAL A 17 7.00 39.20 -18.18
C VAL A 17 6.31 37.85 -18.37
N SER A 18 6.97 36.97 -19.13
CA SER A 18 6.63 35.56 -19.15
C SER A 18 7.00 35.01 -17.77
N CYS A 19 6.01 34.89 -16.88
CA CYS A 19 6.13 34.00 -15.74
C CYS A 19 6.32 32.60 -16.31
N LYS A 20 7.58 32.15 -16.43
CA LYS A 20 7.88 30.74 -16.47
C LYS A 20 7.26 30.16 -15.20
N ASN A 21 6.15 29.46 -15.34
CA ASN A 21 5.75 28.46 -14.35
C ASN A 21 6.90 27.46 -14.31
N SER A 22 7.89 27.69 -13.44
CA SER A 22 8.80 26.63 -13.05
C SER A 22 7.90 25.60 -12.39
N ASN A 23 7.69 24.47 -13.07
CA ASN A 23 7.11 23.30 -12.43
C ASN A 23 8.04 22.99 -11.25
N LYS A 24 7.65 23.43 -10.04
CA LYS A 24 8.43 23.16 -8.83
C LYS A 24 8.53 21.66 -8.70
N ILE A 25 9.75 21.16 -8.59
CA ILE A 25 9.98 19.77 -8.21
C ILE A 25 9.55 19.68 -6.74
N PRO A 26 8.54 18.85 -6.39
CA PRO A 26 7.91 18.87 -5.08
C PRO A 26 8.88 18.71 -3.91
N PHE A 27 10.07 18.16 -4.12
CA PHE A 27 10.99 17.81 -3.04
C PHE A 27 12.19 18.76 -2.87
N GLU A 28 12.28 19.84 -3.67
CA GLU A 28 13.45 20.76 -3.63
C GLU A 28 13.29 21.90 -2.60
N ASP A 29 12.07 22.43 -2.42
CA ASP A 29 11.79 23.63 -1.62
C ASP A 29 10.85 23.33 -0.44
N ILE A 30 11.22 22.41 0.46
CA ILE A 30 10.40 22.07 1.64
C ILE A 30 10.49 23.21 2.68
N PRO A 31 9.37 23.86 3.06
CA PRO A 31 9.37 24.96 4.02
C PRO A 31 9.91 24.57 5.39
N ALA A 32 10.52 25.52 6.10
CA ALA A 32 11.08 25.29 7.44
C ALA A 32 10.05 24.89 8.51
N SER A 33 8.75 25.07 8.24
CA SER A 33 7.67 24.60 9.12
C SER A 33 7.47 23.08 9.11
N PHE A 34 8.09 22.36 8.16
CA PHE A 34 8.08 20.90 8.07
C PHE A 34 9.46 20.38 8.48
N GLU A 35 9.73 20.42 9.80
CA GLU A 35 11.06 20.19 10.36
C GLU A 35 11.51 18.73 10.19
N VAL A 36 10.63 17.78 10.53
CA VAL A 36 10.96 16.34 10.46
C VAL A 36 11.14 15.93 9.01
N LEU A 37 10.22 16.33 8.13
CA LEU A 37 10.27 16.04 6.71
C LEU A 37 11.59 16.53 6.10
N ARG A 38 11.96 17.79 6.37
CA ARG A 38 13.21 18.35 5.88
C ARG A 38 14.43 17.61 6.45
N SER A 39 14.43 17.30 7.74
CA SER A 39 15.53 16.57 8.40
C SER A 39 15.76 15.19 7.78
N VAL A 40 14.68 14.47 7.44
CA VAL A 40 14.74 13.16 6.79
C VAL A 40 15.25 13.28 5.35
N PHE A 41 14.72 14.21 4.56
CA PHE A 41 15.13 14.44 3.17
C PHE A 41 16.60 14.90 3.05
N GLN A 42 17.16 15.52 4.09
CA GLN A 42 18.58 15.91 4.15
C GLN A 42 19.52 14.76 4.53
N GLN A 43 18.98 13.62 4.99
CA GLN A 43 19.76 12.44 5.42
C GLN A 43 19.22 11.15 4.77
N PRO A 44 19.13 11.09 3.42
CA PRO A 44 18.49 9.98 2.73
C PRO A 44 19.16 8.62 3.01
N ASP A 45 20.49 8.58 3.16
CA ASP A 45 21.21 7.33 3.45
C ASP A 45 20.93 6.79 4.85
N LYS A 46 20.78 7.69 5.83
CA LYS A 46 20.50 7.31 7.23
C LYS A 46 19.11 6.72 7.36
N PHE A 47 18.13 7.39 6.77
CA PHE A 47 16.72 7.04 6.88
C PHE A 47 16.26 6.10 5.75
N GLN A 48 17.13 5.79 4.79
CA GLN A 48 16.83 5.02 3.58
C GLN A 48 15.55 5.49 2.88
N VAL A 49 15.20 6.77 3.01
CA VAL A 49 13.87 7.24 2.63
C VAL A 49 13.72 7.18 1.11
N GLN A 50 12.57 6.68 0.65
CA GLN A 50 12.17 6.76 -0.75
C GLN A 50 10.73 7.30 -0.81
N VAL A 51 10.43 8.12 -1.81
CA VAL A 51 9.09 8.69 -2.03
C VAL A 51 8.74 8.68 -3.50
N ILE A 52 7.51 8.28 -3.82
CA ILE A 52 6.88 8.48 -5.13
C ILE A 52 5.59 9.26 -4.90
N TYR A 53 5.41 10.37 -5.62
CA TYR A 53 4.21 11.19 -5.60
C TYR A 53 3.71 11.38 -7.04
N THR A 54 2.42 11.13 -7.26
CA THR A 54 1.77 11.30 -8.56
C THR A 54 0.75 12.41 -8.47
N GLN A 55 0.99 13.46 -9.24
CA GLN A 55 -0.03 14.45 -9.57
C GLN A 55 -1.07 13.85 -10.51
N ILE A 56 -2.32 14.20 -10.27
CA ILE A 56 -3.44 13.80 -11.13
C ILE A 56 -4.12 15.04 -11.67
N ASP A 57 -4.15 15.15 -13.00
CA ASP A 57 -4.99 16.09 -13.72
C ASP A 57 -6.17 15.36 -14.36
N ARG A 58 -7.32 16.02 -14.47
CA ARG A 58 -8.51 15.45 -15.11
C ARG A 58 -8.76 16.13 -16.46
N ASP A 59 -9.02 15.32 -17.48
CA ASP A 59 -9.44 15.83 -18.77
C ASP A 59 -10.94 16.18 -18.80
N GLU A 60 -11.49 16.43 -19.99
CA GLU A 60 -12.88 16.82 -20.16
C GLU A 60 -13.91 15.71 -19.85
N ASN A 61 -13.46 14.46 -19.86
CA ASN A 61 -14.27 13.28 -19.54
C ASN A 61 -13.94 12.74 -18.14
N ASN A 62 -13.25 13.54 -17.31
CA ASN A 62 -12.77 13.17 -15.98
C ASN A 62 -11.77 11.98 -15.96
N ILE A 63 -11.14 11.69 -17.11
CA ILE A 63 -10.10 10.65 -17.19
C ILE A 63 -8.82 11.24 -16.56
N PRO A 64 -8.18 10.51 -15.61
CA PRO A 64 -7.01 11.04 -14.93
C PRO A 64 -5.80 11.11 -15.86
N GLN A 65 -4.82 11.95 -15.57
CA GLN A 65 -3.52 12.03 -16.25
C GLN A 65 -2.46 12.12 -15.16
N PHE A 66 -1.51 11.18 -15.19
CA PHE A 66 -0.52 11.03 -14.13
C PHE A 66 0.77 11.75 -14.47
N LYS A 67 1.34 12.41 -13.46
CA LYS A 67 2.69 12.95 -13.52
C LYS A 67 3.42 12.60 -12.23
N ASP A 68 4.43 11.75 -12.38
CA ASP A 68 5.18 11.22 -11.24
C ASP A 68 6.38 12.09 -10.88
N PHE A 69 6.66 12.16 -9.59
CA PHE A 69 7.84 12.74 -8.99
C PHE A 69 8.39 11.75 -7.98
N ALA A 70 9.68 11.46 -8.07
CA ALA A 70 10.33 10.53 -7.18
C ALA A 70 11.47 11.21 -6.41
N PHE A 71 11.67 10.79 -5.17
CA PHE A 71 12.83 11.12 -4.36
C PHE A 71 13.52 9.83 -3.91
N ASN A 72 14.80 9.71 -4.25
CA ASN A 72 15.66 8.58 -3.88
C ASN A 72 15.10 7.19 -4.22
N LEU A 73 14.27 7.09 -5.27
CA LEU A 73 13.66 5.84 -5.69
C LEU A 73 14.73 4.92 -6.29
N ASP A 74 14.86 3.73 -5.70
CA ASP A 74 15.73 2.66 -6.21
C ASP A 74 15.12 1.29 -5.88
N ASP A 75 14.60 0.62 -6.90
CA ASP A 75 13.98 -0.71 -6.79
C ASP A 75 15.00 -1.85 -6.59
N GLY A 76 16.29 -1.56 -6.80
CA GLY A 76 17.40 -2.45 -6.54
C GLY A 76 17.75 -2.53 -5.04
N VAL A 77 17.52 -1.45 -4.30
CA VAL A 77 17.76 -1.38 -2.86
C VAL A 77 16.69 -2.17 -2.10
N TYR A 78 17.13 -3.03 -1.19
CA TYR A 78 16.23 -3.82 -0.36
C TYR A 78 15.76 -3.02 0.86
N PHE A 79 14.46 -3.01 1.08
CA PHE A 79 13.84 -2.76 2.38
C PHE A 79 12.85 -3.87 2.68
N TYR A 80 12.54 -4.08 3.96
CA TYR A 80 11.51 -5.06 4.32
C TYR A 80 10.11 -4.45 4.14
N PRO A 81 9.23 -5.03 3.31
CA PRO A 81 7.97 -4.39 2.92
C PRO A 81 6.88 -4.46 4.00
N ALA A 82 7.09 -5.21 5.09
CA ALA A 82 6.13 -5.40 6.16
C ALA A 82 4.73 -5.75 5.63
N SER A 83 3.66 -5.19 6.22
CA SER A 83 2.28 -5.49 5.87
C SER A 83 1.80 -4.92 4.53
N THR A 84 2.63 -4.21 3.76
CA THR A 84 2.21 -3.70 2.44
C THR A 84 1.97 -4.84 1.43
N VAL A 85 2.69 -5.96 1.58
CA VAL A 85 2.49 -7.19 0.78
C VAL A 85 1.08 -7.79 0.90
N LYS A 86 0.30 -7.38 1.90
CA LYS A 86 -1.05 -7.90 2.08
C LYS A 86 -2.03 -7.39 1.02
N LEU A 87 -1.79 -6.20 0.46
CA LEU A 87 -2.65 -5.63 -0.58
C LEU A 87 -2.66 -6.48 -1.86
N PRO A 88 -1.52 -6.79 -2.51
CA PRO A 88 -1.55 -7.63 -3.69
C PRO A 88 -2.08 -9.04 -3.39
N ILE A 89 -1.82 -9.62 -2.21
CA ILE A 89 -2.37 -10.91 -1.81
C ILE A 89 -3.90 -10.88 -1.68
N ALA A 90 -4.46 -9.83 -1.09
CA ALA A 90 -5.92 -9.67 -0.99
C ALA A 90 -6.58 -9.58 -2.37
N ILE A 91 -5.97 -8.83 -3.29
CA ILE A 91 -6.50 -8.67 -4.66
C ILE A 91 -6.35 -9.98 -5.46
N LEU A 92 -5.18 -10.63 -5.38
CA LEU A 92 -4.91 -11.89 -6.08
C LEU A 92 -5.78 -13.05 -5.59
N ALA A 93 -6.26 -13.01 -4.34
CA ALA A 93 -7.21 -14.01 -3.85
C ALA A 93 -8.57 -13.92 -4.58
N LEU A 94 -9.03 -12.71 -4.89
CA LEU A 94 -10.25 -12.50 -5.69
C LEU A 94 -10.03 -12.89 -7.17
N GLU A 95 -8.86 -12.56 -7.72
CA GLU A 95 -8.48 -13.02 -9.07
C GLU A 95 -8.46 -14.55 -9.13
N TRP A 96 -7.83 -15.20 -8.14
CA TRP A 96 -7.77 -16.66 -8.05
C TRP A 96 -9.16 -17.29 -8.00
N LEU A 97 -10.09 -16.73 -7.22
CA LEU A 97 -11.48 -17.21 -7.15
C LEU A 97 -12.17 -17.13 -8.52
N ASN A 98 -12.03 -16.01 -9.22
CA ASN A 98 -12.62 -15.82 -10.55
C ASN A 98 -12.04 -16.81 -11.57
N GLU A 99 -10.76 -17.16 -11.46
CA GLU A 99 -10.11 -18.13 -12.34
C GLU A 99 -10.57 -19.57 -12.14
N GLN A 100 -11.12 -19.92 -10.97
CA GLN A 100 -11.59 -21.28 -10.72
C GLN A 100 -12.79 -21.63 -11.61
N ASN A 101 -13.61 -20.63 -11.98
CA ASN A 101 -14.80 -20.80 -12.81
C ASN A 101 -15.74 -21.92 -12.29
N ILE A 102 -15.91 -22.00 -10.97
CA ILE A 102 -16.78 -22.96 -10.28
C ILE A 102 -18.08 -22.25 -9.89
N GLU A 103 -19.22 -22.79 -10.31
CA GLU A 103 -20.53 -22.25 -9.96
C GLU A 103 -20.73 -22.24 -8.43
N GLY A 104 -21.13 -21.09 -7.89
CA GLY A 104 -21.38 -20.91 -6.45
C GLY A 104 -20.12 -20.71 -5.60
N LEU A 105 -18.90 -20.85 -6.15
CA LEU A 105 -17.67 -20.48 -5.47
C LEU A 105 -17.48 -18.96 -5.55
N THR A 106 -17.58 -18.30 -4.41
CA THR A 106 -17.47 -16.84 -4.32
C THR A 106 -16.56 -16.44 -3.16
N LYS A 107 -16.26 -15.14 -3.02
CA LYS A 107 -15.51 -14.62 -1.87
C LYS A 107 -16.21 -14.85 -0.52
N GLU A 108 -17.52 -15.07 -0.53
CA GLU A 108 -18.33 -15.33 0.67
C GLU A 108 -18.41 -16.83 1.02
N SER A 109 -17.98 -17.72 0.12
CA SER A 109 -17.91 -19.15 0.41
C SER A 109 -17.03 -19.40 1.63
N VAL A 110 -17.48 -20.33 2.49
CA VAL A 110 -16.73 -20.74 3.68
C VAL A 110 -15.40 -21.34 3.24
N MET A 111 -14.29 -20.82 3.77
CA MET A 111 -12.93 -21.28 3.48
C MET A 111 -12.32 -21.92 4.72
N LEU A 112 -12.42 -23.24 4.83
CA LEU A 112 -11.83 -24.01 5.93
C LEU A 112 -10.38 -24.34 5.62
N THR A 113 -9.48 -24.10 6.57
CA THR A 113 -8.04 -24.41 6.44
C THR A 113 -7.68 -25.51 7.42
N ASP A 114 -7.13 -26.63 6.96
CA ASP A 114 -6.70 -27.75 7.79
C ASP A 114 -5.18 -27.71 8.03
N SER A 115 -4.62 -28.69 8.74
CA SER A 115 -3.20 -28.82 9.02
C SER A 115 -2.75 -30.26 8.88
N ILE A 116 -1.67 -30.48 8.11
CA ILE A 116 -1.03 -31.80 7.94
C ILE A 116 0.45 -31.78 8.35
N ARG A 117 0.94 -30.65 8.90
CA ARG A 117 2.30 -30.46 9.39
C ARG A 117 2.29 -29.73 10.75
N PRO A 118 3.30 -29.95 11.62
CA PRO A 118 3.35 -29.31 12.94
C PRO A 118 3.38 -27.78 12.91
N SER A 119 3.91 -27.17 11.84
CA SER A 119 4.01 -25.73 11.66
C SER A 119 2.69 -25.08 11.19
N GLN A 120 1.74 -25.89 10.72
CA GLN A 120 0.48 -25.44 10.15
C GLN A 120 -0.57 -25.26 11.24
N ILE A 121 -1.25 -24.11 11.23
CA ILE A 121 -2.34 -23.80 12.16
C ILE A 121 -3.65 -23.92 11.38
N PRO A 122 -4.61 -24.78 11.80
CA PRO A 122 -5.91 -24.87 11.14
C PRO A 122 -6.80 -23.66 11.46
N ALA A 123 -7.78 -23.38 10.60
CA ALA A 123 -8.81 -22.36 10.80
C ALA A 123 -10.17 -22.89 10.29
N PHE A 124 -11.01 -23.32 11.24
CA PHE A 124 -12.35 -23.86 10.96
C PHE A 124 -13.49 -22.91 11.32
N HIS A 125 -13.17 -21.82 12.02
CA HIS A 125 -14.11 -20.86 12.59
C HIS A 125 -13.40 -19.50 12.70
N ASP A 126 -14.14 -18.40 12.55
CA ASP A 126 -13.64 -17.05 12.81
C ASP A 126 -14.69 -16.27 13.62
N SER A 127 -14.44 -16.07 14.92
CA SER A 127 -15.38 -15.40 15.82
C SER A 127 -15.61 -13.93 15.50
N THR A 128 -14.80 -13.34 14.62
CA THR A 128 -14.93 -11.96 14.20
C THR A 128 -15.84 -11.79 12.97
N ALA A 129 -16.21 -12.90 12.32
CA ALA A 129 -17.17 -12.92 11.22
C ALA A 129 -18.61 -12.93 11.77
N GLU A 130 -19.53 -12.29 11.04
CA GLU A 130 -20.95 -12.22 11.40
C GLU A 130 -21.59 -13.62 11.54
N ASN A 131 -21.28 -14.52 10.60
CA ASN A 131 -21.76 -15.91 10.60
C ASN A 131 -20.81 -16.89 11.30
N LEU A 132 -19.76 -16.37 11.97
CA LEU A 132 -18.72 -17.15 12.65
C LEU A 132 -17.84 -18.04 11.75
N MET A 133 -17.96 -17.90 10.43
CA MET A 133 -17.22 -18.70 9.46
C MET A 133 -16.14 -17.90 8.73
N PRO A 134 -14.96 -18.49 8.50
CA PRO A 134 -13.92 -17.86 7.69
C PRO A 134 -14.33 -17.82 6.21
N SER A 135 -14.02 -16.72 5.53
CA SER A 135 -14.17 -16.57 4.08
C SER A 135 -13.07 -15.67 3.51
N VAL A 136 -12.85 -15.72 2.19
CA VAL A 136 -11.88 -14.84 1.52
C VAL A 136 -12.27 -13.37 1.73
N ALA A 137 -13.57 -13.05 1.61
CA ALA A 137 -14.09 -11.72 1.88
C ALA A 137 -13.74 -11.27 3.31
N HIS A 138 -14.00 -12.11 4.31
CA HIS A 138 -13.73 -11.78 5.71
C HIS A 138 -12.23 -11.53 5.98
N TYR A 139 -11.36 -12.36 5.42
CA TYR A 139 -9.92 -12.15 5.53
C TYR A 139 -9.46 -10.84 4.88
N ILE A 140 -10.02 -10.49 3.71
CA ILE A 140 -9.71 -9.22 3.05
C ILE A 140 -10.14 -8.02 3.92
N LYS A 141 -11.32 -8.06 4.55
CA LYS A 141 -11.77 -7.02 5.49
C LYS A 141 -10.76 -6.81 6.62
N LYS A 142 -10.37 -7.90 7.31
CA LYS A 142 -9.38 -7.89 8.40
C LYS A 142 -8.02 -7.34 7.96
N ILE A 143 -7.59 -7.69 6.75
CA ILE A 143 -6.32 -7.22 6.15
C ILE A 143 -6.34 -5.71 5.89
N LEU A 144 -7.41 -5.20 5.29
CA LEU A 144 -7.46 -3.82 4.81
C LEU A 144 -7.81 -2.82 5.91
N LEU A 145 -8.60 -3.23 6.91
CA LEU A 145 -9.01 -2.35 8.03
C LEU A 145 -7.94 -2.22 9.11
N VAL A 146 -7.41 -3.34 9.61
CA VAL A 146 -6.52 -3.35 10.78
C VAL A 146 -5.23 -4.12 10.56
N SER A 147 -4.97 -4.53 9.33
CA SER A 147 -3.76 -5.26 8.96
C SER A 147 -3.55 -6.54 9.76
N ASP A 148 -4.58 -7.37 9.86
CA ASP A 148 -4.50 -8.67 10.51
C ASP A 148 -3.48 -9.60 9.81
N ASN A 149 -2.60 -10.25 10.58
CA ASN A 149 -1.56 -11.15 10.07
C ASN A 149 -2.08 -12.56 9.78
N GLU A 150 -3.00 -13.06 10.59
CA GLU A 150 -3.56 -14.40 10.41
C GLU A 150 -4.37 -14.45 9.13
N ALA A 151 -5.25 -13.46 8.90
CA ALA A 151 -6.02 -13.32 7.67
C ALA A 151 -5.12 -13.29 6.42
N TYR A 152 -4.02 -12.53 6.47
CA TYR A 152 -3.02 -12.57 5.40
C TYR A 152 -2.42 -13.96 5.21
N ASN A 153 -2.04 -14.64 6.30
CA ASN A 153 -1.43 -15.97 6.24
C ASN A 153 -2.39 -17.00 5.61
N ARG A 154 -3.71 -16.88 5.85
CA ARG A 154 -4.73 -17.72 5.19
C ARG A 154 -4.79 -17.49 3.69
N LEU A 155 -4.76 -16.24 3.24
CA LEU A 155 -4.73 -15.94 1.80
C LEU A 155 -3.39 -16.32 1.15
N TYR A 156 -2.28 -16.19 1.88
CA TYR A 156 -0.98 -16.69 1.44
C TYR A 156 -0.98 -18.21 1.26
N GLU A 157 -1.62 -18.96 2.17
CA GLU A 157 -1.79 -20.42 2.05
C GLU A 157 -2.65 -20.82 0.85
N LEU A 158 -3.73 -20.08 0.59
CA LEU A 158 -4.58 -20.28 -0.59
C LEU A 158 -3.78 -20.12 -1.89
N LEU A 159 -3.04 -19.01 -2.01
CA LEU A 159 -2.38 -18.64 -3.25
C LEU A 159 -1.06 -19.38 -3.45
N GLY A 160 -0.27 -19.56 -2.39
CA GLY A 160 1.08 -20.11 -2.43
C GLY A 160 2.09 -19.25 -3.20
N GLN A 161 3.37 -19.61 -3.11
CA GLN A 161 4.47 -18.81 -3.66
C GLN A 161 4.45 -18.77 -5.20
N ASP A 162 4.23 -19.90 -5.86
CA ASP A 162 4.30 -19.98 -7.33
C ASP A 162 3.26 -19.04 -7.97
N TYR A 163 1.98 -19.24 -7.64
CA TYR A 163 0.89 -18.39 -8.15
C TYR A 163 1.12 -16.92 -7.83
N THR A 164 1.44 -16.59 -6.58
CA THR A 164 1.65 -15.20 -6.17
C THR A 164 2.77 -14.55 -6.97
N ASN A 165 3.97 -15.15 -6.99
CA ASN A 165 5.12 -14.49 -7.60
C ASN A 165 5.01 -14.44 -9.13
N ASP A 166 4.46 -15.48 -9.77
CA ASP A 166 4.23 -15.48 -11.22
C ASP A 166 3.19 -14.44 -11.61
N LYS A 167 2.07 -14.33 -10.88
CA LYS A 167 1.04 -13.29 -11.13
C LYS A 167 1.56 -11.87 -10.93
N MET A 168 2.42 -11.65 -9.93
CA MET A 168 3.04 -10.33 -9.73
C MET A 168 3.93 -9.97 -10.93
N GLN A 169 4.74 -10.92 -11.39
CA GLN A 169 5.59 -10.75 -12.58
C GLN A 169 4.77 -10.49 -13.84
N GLU A 170 3.75 -11.30 -14.15
CA GLU A 170 2.86 -11.12 -15.31
C GLU A 170 2.28 -9.70 -15.39
N LYS A 171 1.98 -9.11 -14.23
CA LYS A 171 1.39 -7.76 -14.13
C LYS A 171 2.41 -6.63 -14.16
N GLY A 172 3.69 -6.95 -14.31
CA GLY A 172 4.80 -6.00 -14.42
C GLY A 172 5.39 -5.56 -13.07
N MET A 173 5.13 -6.29 -11.98
CA MET A 173 5.72 -6.04 -10.66
C MET A 173 6.99 -6.88 -10.49
N TRP A 174 8.05 -6.45 -11.20
CA TRP A 174 9.27 -7.24 -11.39
C TRP A 174 10.22 -7.24 -10.18
N HIS A 175 10.00 -6.35 -9.21
CA HIS A 175 10.85 -6.16 -8.04
C HIS A 175 10.17 -6.68 -6.76
N THR A 176 9.33 -7.69 -6.92
CA THR A 176 8.53 -8.30 -5.87
C THR A 176 8.92 -9.76 -5.67
N VAL A 177 9.01 -10.17 -4.40
CA VAL A 177 9.17 -11.55 -3.95
C VAL A 177 8.31 -11.73 -2.69
N ILE A 178 7.27 -12.56 -2.74
CA ILE A 178 6.42 -12.86 -1.58
C ILE A 178 6.62 -14.33 -1.20
N ASN A 179 7.35 -14.55 -0.13
CA ASN A 179 7.94 -15.82 0.26
C ASN A 179 7.52 -16.33 1.62
N HIS A 180 6.91 -15.52 2.48
CA HIS A 180 6.62 -16.00 3.83
C HIS A 180 5.41 -15.34 4.48
N ARG A 181 4.84 -16.12 5.41
CA ARG A 181 3.82 -15.71 6.37
C ARG A 181 4.34 -14.61 7.29
N LEU A 182 3.45 -13.74 7.76
CA LEU A 182 3.78 -12.64 8.67
C LEU A 182 3.54 -13.04 10.13
N SER A 183 4.39 -12.54 11.02
CA SER A 183 4.34 -12.75 12.48
C SER A 183 4.34 -14.22 12.93
N MET A 184 4.86 -15.11 12.10
CA MET A 184 5.07 -16.52 12.41
C MET A 184 6.55 -16.88 12.19
N PRO A 185 7.29 -17.32 13.22
CA PRO A 185 8.68 -17.72 13.06
C PRO A 185 8.77 -19.08 12.37
N MET A 186 8.82 -19.05 11.04
CA MET A 186 8.95 -20.24 10.18
C MET A 186 10.28 -20.24 9.44
N SER A 187 10.83 -21.43 9.16
CA SER A 187 11.96 -21.57 8.23
C SER A 187 11.52 -21.25 6.80
N GLU A 188 12.49 -21.06 5.92
CA GLU A 188 12.24 -20.91 4.50
C GLU A 188 11.53 -22.13 3.91
N GLU A 189 11.95 -23.34 4.28
CA GLU A 189 11.29 -24.59 3.91
C GLU A 189 9.82 -24.69 4.39
N GLU A 190 9.54 -24.33 5.63
CA GLU A 190 8.17 -24.38 6.17
C GLU A 190 7.25 -23.36 5.50
N ASN A 191 7.79 -22.23 5.02
CA ASN A 191 7.00 -21.27 4.24
C ASN A 191 6.66 -21.76 2.82
N ARG A 192 7.35 -22.77 2.30
CA ARG A 192 7.00 -23.38 1.00
C ARG A 192 5.89 -24.42 1.11
N HIS A 193 5.41 -24.74 2.32
CA HIS A 193 4.34 -25.72 2.54
C HIS A 193 3.02 -25.04 2.89
N PHE A 194 1.97 -25.38 2.14
CA PHE A 194 0.64 -24.78 2.25
C PHE A 194 -0.39 -25.78 2.75
N ASN A 195 -1.32 -25.27 3.53
CA ASN A 195 -2.36 -26.03 4.19
C ASN A 195 -3.36 -26.60 3.18
N PRO A 196 -3.97 -27.76 3.45
CA PRO A 196 -5.18 -28.17 2.75
C PRO A 196 -6.32 -27.18 3.02
N ILE A 197 -7.14 -26.91 2.01
CA ILE A 197 -8.25 -25.95 2.08
C ILE A 197 -9.51 -26.59 1.52
N ILE A 198 -10.65 -26.37 2.16
CA ILE A 198 -11.96 -26.79 1.67
C ILE A 198 -12.87 -25.57 1.57
N PHE A 199 -13.38 -25.31 0.38
CA PHE A 199 -14.44 -24.33 0.16
C PHE A 199 -15.82 -24.99 0.25
N LYS A 200 -16.73 -24.35 0.97
CA LYS A 200 -18.13 -24.77 1.12
C LYS A 200 -19.09 -23.63 0.81
N ASN A 201 -20.28 -23.99 0.36
CA ASN A 201 -21.39 -23.05 0.23
C ASN A 201 -22.09 -22.78 1.58
N GLU A 202 -23.16 -21.98 1.56
CA GLU A 202 -23.94 -21.63 2.75
C GLU A 202 -24.60 -22.84 3.42
N GLU A 203 -25.00 -23.86 2.65
CA GLU A 203 -25.52 -25.13 3.19
C GLU A 203 -24.42 -26.12 3.61
N MET A 204 -23.16 -25.67 3.71
CA MET A 204 -21.98 -26.46 4.10
C MET A 204 -21.62 -27.61 3.16
N LYS A 205 -22.18 -27.62 1.94
CA LYS A 205 -21.80 -28.52 0.86
C LYS A 205 -20.45 -28.10 0.29
N THR A 206 -19.56 -29.07 0.11
CA THR A 206 -18.25 -28.84 -0.49
C THR A 206 -18.39 -28.38 -1.95
N LEU A 207 -17.72 -27.27 -2.27
CA LEU A 207 -17.59 -26.70 -3.61
C LEU A 207 -16.25 -27.07 -4.25
N LEU A 208 -15.17 -27.00 -3.47
CA LEU A 208 -13.80 -27.26 -3.92
C LEU A 208 -12.94 -27.77 -2.76
N GLU A 209 -12.10 -28.76 -3.03
CA GLU A 209 -11.07 -29.23 -2.10
C GLU A 209 -9.69 -29.01 -2.73
N ILE A 210 -8.79 -28.43 -1.95
CA ILE A 210 -7.40 -28.19 -2.31
C ILE A 210 -6.56 -29.02 -1.33
N PRO A 211 -5.79 -30.01 -1.81
CA PRO A 211 -4.92 -30.79 -0.94
C PRO A 211 -3.80 -29.93 -0.37
N GLY A 212 -3.05 -30.44 0.61
CA GLY A 212 -1.79 -29.81 1.00
C GLY A 212 -0.83 -29.74 -0.19
N ARG A 213 -0.12 -28.61 -0.33
CA ARG A 213 0.74 -28.30 -1.48
C ARG A 213 2.10 -27.84 -1.02
N GLU A 214 3.09 -27.94 -1.91
CA GLU A 214 4.39 -27.35 -1.70
C GLU A 214 4.89 -26.64 -2.96
N THR A 215 5.73 -25.63 -2.76
CA THR A 215 6.49 -24.98 -3.83
C THR A 215 7.91 -25.56 -3.86
N PHE A 216 8.34 -26.06 -5.02
CA PHE A 216 9.70 -26.55 -5.24
C PHE A 216 10.65 -25.47 -5.77
N ARG A 217 10.10 -24.46 -6.44
CA ARG A 217 10.89 -23.32 -6.95
C ARG A 217 11.37 -22.47 -5.78
N ILE A 218 12.65 -22.17 -5.74
CA ILE A 218 13.21 -21.28 -4.74
C ILE A 218 13.11 -19.85 -5.26
N PHE A 219 12.27 -19.05 -4.62
CA PHE A 219 12.22 -17.61 -4.81
C PHE A 219 13.16 -16.94 -3.79
N SER A 220 13.96 -15.98 -4.22
CA SER A 220 14.91 -15.29 -3.33
C SER A 220 15.23 -13.90 -3.81
N ASN A 221 15.62 -13.02 -2.88
CA ASN A 221 16.17 -11.72 -3.18
C ASN A 221 17.57 -11.87 -3.78
N ALA A 222 17.73 -11.45 -5.04
CA ALA A 222 18.97 -11.64 -5.82
C ALA A 222 20.23 -11.08 -5.16
N ASN A 223 20.10 -10.01 -4.36
CA ASN A 223 21.23 -9.35 -3.69
C ASN A 223 21.57 -9.93 -2.32
N HIS A 224 20.89 -11.00 -1.87
CA HIS A 224 21.10 -11.62 -0.56
C HIS A 224 21.17 -10.60 0.60
N PRO A 225 20.16 -9.71 0.73
CA PRO A 225 20.23 -8.58 1.65
C PRO A 225 20.35 -9.04 3.10
N SER A 226 21.09 -8.27 3.89
CA SER A 226 21.14 -8.40 5.35
C SER A 226 20.88 -7.04 5.98
N VAL A 227 20.15 -7.01 7.09
CA VAL A 227 19.70 -5.77 7.75
C VAL A 227 20.16 -5.73 9.21
N GLY A 228 20.51 -4.53 9.67
CA GLY A 228 21.02 -4.28 11.02
C GLY A 228 22.43 -4.81 11.22
N LYS A 229 22.96 -4.61 12.42
CA LYS A 229 24.25 -5.16 12.88
C LYS A 229 24.05 -6.32 13.84
N THR A 230 22.95 -6.32 14.59
CA THR A 230 22.56 -7.34 15.56
C THR A 230 21.06 -7.54 15.55
N TYR A 231 20.56 -8.64 16.10
CA TYR A 231 19.13 -8.85 16.28
C TYR A 231 18.83 -9.82 17.42
N TYR A 232 17.65 -9.69 18.02
CA TYR A 232 17.15 -10.69 18.96
C TYR A 232 16.44 -11.84 18.24
N SER A 233 16.72 -13.06 18.68
CA SER A 233 16.00 -14.27 18.27
C SER A 233 15.75 -15.14 19.49
N ARG A 234 14.48 -15.45 19.77
CA ARG A 234 14.07 -16.26 20.94
C ARG A 234 14.66 -15.74 22.27
N GLY A 235 14.76 -14.42 22.42
CA GLY A 235 15.30 -13.74 23.60
C GLY A 235 16.83 -13.62 23.65
N GLU A 236 17.56 -14.19 22.68
CA GLU A 236 19.02 -14.11 22.63
C GLU A 236 19.49 -13.05 21.62
N LEU A 237 20.50 -12.26 22.00
CA LEU A 237 21.14 -11.28 21.13
C LEU A 237 22.15 -11.96 20.20
N ILE A 238 21.89 -11.89 18.89
CA ILE A 238 22.76 -12.42 17.85
C ILE A 238 23.63 -11.29 17.31
N GLN A 239 24.96 -11.44 17.41
CA GLN A 239 25.96 -10.43 17.02
C GLN A 239 26.35 -10.49 15.54
N LYS A 240 25.36 -10.46 14.64
CA LYS A 240 25.56 -10.32 13.19
C LYS A 240 24.31 -9.71 12.54
N PRO A 241 24.42 -9.15 11.32
CA PRO A 241 23.26 -8.77 10.52
C PRO A 241 22.27 -9.93 10.36
N MET A 242 20.97 -9.63 10.37
CA MET A 242 19.95 -10.62 10.09
C MET A 242 19.84 -10.83 8.59
N ASP A 243 19.70 -12.09 8.15
CA ASP A 243 19.57 -12.45 6.74
C ASP A 243 18.13 -12.27 6.23
N PHE A 244 17.99 -11.54 5.12
CA PHE A 244 16.72 -11.25 4.43
C PHE A 244 16.67 -11.87 3.02
N THR A 245 17.60 -12.77 2.67
CA THR A 245 17.65 -13.47 1.36
C THR A 245 16.31 -14.06 0.95
N PHE A 246 15.61 -14.72 1.87
CA PHE A 246 14.34 -15.40 1.59
C PHE A 246 13.12 -14.67 2.16
N LYS A 247 13.31 -13.45 2.67
CA LYS A 247 12.20 -12.63 3.18
C LYS A 247 11.45 -11.94 2.05
N ASN A 248 10.24 -11.49 2.34
CA ASN A 248 9.42 -10.74 1.40
C ASN A 248 10.18 -9.50 0.90
N LYS A 249 9.99 -9.16 -0.38
CA LYS A 249 10.41 -7.91 -1.04
C LYS A 249 9.22 -7.37 -1.83
N PHE A 250 9.00 -6.08 -1.73
CA PHE A 250 8.00 -5.38 -2.53
C PHE A 250 8.51 -3.96 -2.70
N ALA A 251 9.12 -3.67 -3.85
CA ALA A 251 9.72 -2.36 -4.10
C ALA A 251 8.66 -1.25 -4.06
N LEU A 252 9.12 -0.01 -3.82
CA LEU A 252 8.19 1.12 -3.65
C LEU A 252 7.43 1.40 -4.95
N SER A 253 8.05 1.22 -6.12
CA SER A 253 7.39 1.34 -7.42
C SER A 253 6.29 0.28 -7.62
N ASP A 254 6.54 -0.96 -7.21
CA ASP A 254 5.56 -2.06 -7.31
C ASP A 254 4.37 -1.84 -6.35
N LEU A 255 4.62 -1.36 -5.12
CA LEU A 255 3.57 -0.95 -4.19
C LEU A 255 2.73 0.20 -4.78
N HIS A 256 3.39 1.26 -5.24
CA HIS A 256 2.73 2.41 -5.83
C HIS A 256 1.88 2.01 -7.06
N GLY A 257 2.45 1.19 -7.93
CA GLY A 257 1.79 0.66 -9.11
C GLY A 257 0.63 -0.29 -8.78
N THR A 258 0.67 -1.00 -7.66
CA THR A 258 -0.45 -1.83 -7.19
C THR A 258 -1.63 -0.96 -6.78
N VAL A 259 -1.37 0.12 -6.02
CA VAL A 259 -2.41 1.08 -5.62
C VAL A 259 -3.00 1.76 -6.87
N GLN A 260 -2.16 2.24 -7.80
CA GLN A 260 -2.66 2.83 -9.04
C GLN A 260 -3.53 1.86 -9.87
N ARG A 261 -3.14 0.58 -9.97
CA ARG A 261 -3.89 -0.43 -10.74
C ARG A 261 -5.26 -0.73 -10.18
N ILE A 262 -5.43 -0.73 -8.86
CA ILE A 262 -6.75 -0.97 -8.25
C ILE A 262 -7.62 0.29 -8.29
N ILE A 263 -7.03 1.49 -8.12
CA ILE A 263 -7.78 2.75 -8.20
C ILE A 263 -8.17 3.11 -9.64
N PHE A 264 -7.27 2.98 -10.61
CA PHE A 264 -7.49 3.32 -12.03
C PHE A 264 -7.00 2.22 -12.97
N PRO A 265 -7.68 1.05 -13.01
CA PRO A 265 -7.25 -0.08 -13.82
C PRO A 265 -7.15 0.25 -15.32
N GLU A 266 -7.98 1.19 -15.81
CA GLU A 266 -7.99 1.66 -17.18
C GLU A 266 -6.67 2.31 -17.63
N LYS A 267 -5.82 2.74 -16.69
CA LYS A 267 -4.48 3.29 -16.97
C LYS A 267 -3.43 2.24 -17.31
N PHE A 268 -3.75 0.97 -17.12
CA PHE A 268 -2.85 -0.14 -17.36
C PHE A 268 -3.34 -0.97 -18.54
N LYS A 269 -2.44 -1.63 -19.25
CA LYS A 269 -2.84 -2.57 -20.30
C LYS A 269 -3.59 -3.76 -19.68
N PRO A 270 -4.52 -4.43 -20.39
CA PRO A 270 -5.30 -5.53 -19.84
C PRO A 270 -4.46 -6.59 -19.10
N GLU A 271 -3.31 -6.98 -19.65
CA GLU A 271 -2.38 -7.95 -19.08
C GLU A 271 -1.71 -7.48 -17.77
N GLN A 272 -1.61 -6.17 -17.56
CA GLN A 272 -1.03 -5.57 -16.36
C GLN A 272 -2.05 -5.40 -15.23
N ARG A 273 -3.34 -5.63 -15.49
CA ARG A 273 -4.42 -5.46 -14.52
C ARG A 273 -4.61 -6.73 -13.69
N PHE A 274 -5.16 -6.55 -12.49
CA PHE A 274 -5.77 -7.65 -11.77
C PHE A 274 -7.07 -8.06 -12.48
N GLN A 275 -7.25 -9.35 -12.71
CA GLN A 275 -8.40 -9.90 -13.44
C GLN A 275 -9.56 -10.16 -12.46
N ILE A 276 -10.11 -9.07 -11.94
CA ILE A 276 -11.26 -9.08 -11.03
C ILE A 276 -12.45 -8.34 -11.66
N ASN A 277 -13.66 -8.75 -11.31
CA ASN A 277 -14.87 -8.04 -11.73
C ASN A 277 -15.04 -6.73 -10.94
N GLU A 278 -15.93 -5.85 -11.42
CA GLU A 278 -16.13 -4.53 -10.81
C GLU A 278 -16.70 -4.59 -9.38
N ALA A 279 -17.50 -5.61 -9.04
CA ALA A 279 -18.01 -5.77 -7.68
C ALA A 279 -16.90 -6.12 -6.68
N ASP A 280 -15.95 -6.97 -7.08
CA ASP A 280 -14.76 -7.31 -6.31
C ASP A 280 -13.79 -6.13 -6.19
N ARG A 281 -13.64 -5.34 -7.26
CA ARG A 281 -12.88 -4.09 -7.21
C ARG A 281 -13.51 -3.11 -6.23
N ALA A 282 -14.82 -2.86 -6.34
CA ALA A 282 -15.55 -1.98 -5.42
C ALA A 282 -15.41 -2.45 -3.97
N PHE A 283 -15.48 -3.76 -3.72
CA PHE A 283 -15.25 -4.36 -2.41
C PHE A 283 -13.85 -4.02 -1.85
N ILE A 284 -12.78 -4.18 -2.66
CA ILE A 284 -11.43 -3.80 -2.24
C ILE A 284 -11.36 -2.29 -1.94
N LEU A 285 -11.91 -1.44 -2.82
CA LEU A 285 -11.91 0.01 -2.63
C LEU A 285 -12.60 0.41 -1.33
N THR A 286 -13.77 -0.17 -1.04
CA THR A 286 -14.51 0.05 0.21
C THR A 286 -13.64 -0.22 1.41
N TYR A 287 -13.05 -1.41 1.52
CA TYR A 287 -12.27 -1.75 2.71
C TYR A 287 -10.87 -1.10 2.75
N MET A 288 -10.32 -0.69 1.61
CA MET A 288 -9.11 0.13 1.57
C MET A 288 -9.33 1.54 2.13
N SER A 289 -10.53 2.11 2.01
CA SER A 289 -10.85 3.47 2.45
C SER A 289 -11.69 3.58 3.71
N MET A 290 -12.31 2.49 4.15
CA MET A 290 -13.08 2.40 5.39
C MET A 290 -12.16 2.64 6.60
N LEU A 291 -12.68 3.39 7.57
CA LEU A 291 -12.06 3.61 8.88
C LEU A 291 -12.48 2.48 9.83
N PRO A 292 -11.64 2.08 10.80
CA PRO A 292 -11.97 0.93 11.66
C PRO A 292 -13.33 1.03 12.35
N GLY A 293 -13.71 2.22 12.84
CA GLY A 293 -14.98 2.46 13.52
C GLY A 293 -16.22 2.40 12.63
N GLU A 294 -16.06 2.37 11.30
CA GLU A 294 -17.16 2.23 10.34
C GLU A 294 -17.46 0.77 9.98
N SER A 295 -16.69 -0.19 10.51
CA SER A 295 -16.88 -1.61 10.26
C SER A 295 -17.80 -2.24 11.30
N ASP A 296 -18.89 -2.84 10.84
CA ASP A 296 -19.78 -3.65 11.69
C ASP A 296 -19.17 -5.02 12.00
N TYR A 297 -18.63 -5.70 10.98
CA TYR A 297 -18.02 -7.03 11.10
C TYR A 297 -16.75 -7.17 10.23
N PRO A 298 -15.58 -7.42 10.85
CA PRO A 298 -15.32 -7.36 12.29
C PRO A 298 -15.58 -5.98 12.89
N LYS A 299 -15.92 -5.93 14.17
CA LYS A 299 -16.05 -4.69 14.91
C LYS A 299 -14.73 -4.27 15.54
N TYR A 300 -14.35 -3.00 15.36
CA TYR A 300 -13.11 -2.44 15.90
C TYR A 300 -13.40 -1.25 16.81
N PRO A 301 -13.46 -1.45 18.14
CA PRO A 301 -13.78 -0.39 19.08
C PRO A 301 -12.57 0.48 19.42
N LEU A 302 -12.85 1.72 19.84
CA LEU A 302 -11.92 2.55 20.58
C LEU A 302 -11.62 1.94 21.96
N PRO A 303 -10.44 2.20 22.55
CA PRO A 303 -9.37 3.07 22.05
C PRO A 303 -8.38 2.37 21.10
N ASP A 304 -8.51 1.06 20.91
CA ASP A 304 -7.50 0.25 20.21
C ASP A 304 -7.40 0.57 18.72
N TYR A 305 -8.55 0.90 18.09
CA TYR A 305 -8.65 1.18 16.66
C TYR A 305 -9.30 2.54 16.40
N TYR A 306 -8.48 3.59 16.40
CA TYR A 306 -8.86 4.94 15.99
C TYR A 306 -8.76 5.12 14.47
N ASP A 307 -9.35 6.18 13.92
CA ASP A 307 -9.50 6.37 12.46
C ASP A 307 -8.16 6.35 11.70
N SER A 308 -7.13 6.97 12.25
CA SER A 308 -5.80 7.05 11.65
C SER A 308 -4.89 5.86 11.96
N TYR A 309 -5.38 4.82 12.66
CA TYR A 309 -4.63 3.61 13.04
C TYR A 309 -3.81 3.03 11.88
N SER A 310 -4.35 3.12 10.66
CA SER A 310 -3.65 2.73 9.43
C SER A 310 -3.71 3.80 8.33
N LYS A 311 -3.79 5.10 8.66
CA LYS A 311 -3.84 6.22 7.70
C LYS A 311 -2.75 7.25 8.02
N PHE A 312 -1.52 7.04 7.51
CA PHE A 312 -0.36 7.77 8.02
C PHE A 312 -0.17 9.16 7.41
N PHE A 313 -0.46 9.33 6.11
CA PHE A 313 -0.32 10.63 5.47
C PHE A 313 -1.29 11.66 6.07
N LYS A 314 -0.75 12.81 6.49
CA LYS A 314 -1.46 13.94 7.14
C LYS A 314 -1.99 13.65 8.56
N PHE A 315 -2.42 12.43 8.86
CA PHE A 315 -3.09 12.07 10.13
C PHE A 315 -2.28 11.12 11.02
N GLY A 316 -1.09 10.69 10.61
CA GLY A 316 -0.34 9.59 11.26
C GLY A 316 0.08 9.81 12.73
N THR A 317 -0.08 11.02 13.28
CA THR A 317 0.19 11.33 14.69
C THR A 317 -1.06 11.74 15.47
N ASP A 318 -2.23 11.78 14.83
CA ASP A 318 -3.47 12.30 15.40
C ASP A 318 -4.50 11.19 15.57
N GLN A 319 -4.91 10.91 16.81
CA GLN A 319 -5.94 9.91 17.11
C GLN A 319 -7.37 10.47 17.07
N ASN A 320 -7.53 11.77 16.82
CA ASN A 320 -8.85 12.36 16.63
C ASN A 320 -9.52 11.80 15.35
N PRO A 321 -10.86 11.87 15.27
CA PRO A 321 -11.57 11.43 14.08
C PRO A 321 -11.09 12.14 12.81
N ILE A 322 -10.92 11.39 11.72
CA ILE A 322 -10.56 11.96 10.43
C ILE A 322 -11.78 12.73 9.89
N PRO A 323 -11.66 14.01 9.50
CA PRO A 323 -12.79 14.75 8.97
C PRO A 323 -13.39 14.07 7.73
N PRO A 324 -14.73 14.00 7.59
CA PRO A 324 -15.41 13.19 6.57
C PRO A 324 -15.17 13.65 5.12
N GLN A 325 -14.62 14.85 4.93
CA GLN A 325 -14.17 15.34 3.62
C GLN A 325 -12.93 14.61 3.10
N PHE A 326 -12.15 13.98 3.98
CA PHE A 326 -10.95 13.26 3.59
C PHE A 326 -11.22 11.77 3.42
N ARG A 327 -10.57 11.17 2.43
CA ARG A 327 -10.53 9.72 2.28
C ARG A 327 -9.19 9.24 1.77
N ILE A 328 -8.73 8.12 2.31
CA ILE A 328 -7.41 7.57 2.03
C ILE A 328 -7.56 6.09 1.73
N PHE A 329 -7.32 5.70 0.48
CA PHE A 329 -7.29 4.33 0.03
C PHE A 329 -5.84 3.86 0.10
N ASN A 330 -5.51 3.00 1.05
CA ASN A 330 -4.10 2.69 1.28
C ASN A 330 -3.83 1.27 1.78
N LYS A 331 -2.54 0.95 1.81
CA LYS A 331 -2.01 -0.12 2.63
C LYS A 331 -0.69 0.32 3.27
N THR A 332 -0.65 0.20 4.59
CA THR A 332 0.51 0.49 5.42
C THR A 332 1.35 -0.75 5.74
N GLY A 333 2.58 -0.54 6.18
CA GLY A 333 3.43 -1.58 6.74
C GLY A 333 4.37 -1.00 7.80
N ASN A 334 4.54 -1.74 8.89
CA ASN A 334 5.51 -1.43 9.94
C ASN A 334 6.19 -2.74 10.38
N ALA A 335 7.51 -2.85 10.21
CA ALA A 335 8.30 -3.91 10.83
C ALA A 335 9.80 -3.67 10.66
N TYR A 336 10.61 -4.18 11.60
CA TYR A 336 12.07 -4.18 11.50
C TYR A 336 12.67 -2.79 11.25
N GLY A 337 12.13 -1.74 11.87
CA GLY A 337 12.54 -0.35 11.66
C GLY A 337 12.02 0.29 10.37
N HIS A 338 11.30 -0.43 9.52
CA HIS A 338 10.73 0.13 8.30
C HIS A 338 9.27 0.53 8.51
N LEU A 339 8.92 1.76 8.14
CA LEU A 339 7.54 2.25 8.06
C LEU A 339 7.21 2.63 6.61
N LEU A 340 6.07 2.17 6.12
CA LEU A 340 5.64 2.27 4.73
C LEU A 340 4.15 2.62 4.65
N ASP A 341 3.79 3.44 3.67
CA ASP A 341 2.40 3.68 3.28
C ASP A 341 2.34 3.94 1.76
N GLY A 342 1.50 3.20 1.05
CA GLY A 342 1.10 3.49 -0.32
C GLY A 342 -0.37 3.88 -0.38
N SER A 343 -0.66 5.10 -0.83
CA SER A 343 -1.95 5.77 -0.69
C SER A 343 -2.42 6.45 -1.97
N TYR A 344 -3.74 6.42 -2.16
CA TYR A 344 -4.50 7.40 -2.94
C TYR A 344 -5.27 8.30 -1.95
N PHE A 345 -4.91 9.58 -1.93
CA PHE A 345 -5.42 10.56 -0.97
C PHE A 345 -6.47 11.44 -1.65
N LEU A 346 -7.59 11.69 -0.96
CA LEU A 346 -8.69 12.54 -1.41
C LEU A 346 -9.08 13.58 -0.36
N ASP A 347 -9.40 14.78 -0.85
CA ASP A 347 -10.25 15.77 -0.19
C ASP A 347 -11.40 16.10 -1.12
N PHE A 348 -12.60 15.66 -0.76
CA PHE A 348 -13.77 15.84 -1.59
C PHE A 348 -14.32 17.27 -1.61
N GLU A 349 -14.01 18.10 -0.61
CA GLU A 349 -14.49 19.49 -0.55
C GLU A 349 -13.63 20.41 -1.40
N ASN A 350 -12.31 20.22 -1.35
CA ASN A 350 -11.36 21.06 -2.09
C ASN A 350 -10.97 20.48 -3.46
N GLY A 351 -11.48 19.29 -3.83
CA GLY A 351 -11.15 18.63 -5.08
C GLY A 351 -9.65 18.27 -5.18
N VAL A 352 -9.05 17.90 -4.04
CA VAL A 352 -7.66 17.42 -4.00
C VAL A 352 -7.65 15.91 -4.18
N GLU A 353 -6.78 15.44 -5.05
CA GLU A 353 -6.46 14.03 -5.22
C GLU A 353 -4.98 13.89 -5.60
N PHE A 354 -4.33 12.83 -5.12
CA PHE A 354 -2.99 12.44 -5.53
C PHE A 354 -2.68 11.02 -5.07
N PHE A 355 -1.69 10.39 -5.72
CA PHE A 355 -1.03 9.22 -5.13
C PHE A 355 0.23 9.64 -4.40
N VAL A 356 0.51 8.95 -3.30
CA VAL A 356 1.80 9.03 -2.64
C VAL A 356 2.17 7.67 -2.09
N SER A 357 3.43 7.29 -2.22
CA SER A 357 3.97 6.13 -1.53
C SER A 357 5.33 6.50 -0.96
N ALA A 358 5.58 6.12 0.28
CA ALA A 358 6.85 6.40 0.92
C ALA A 358 7.28 5.24 1.81
N ILE A 359 8.60 5.13 1.98
CA ILE A 359 9.23 4.25 2.96
C ILE A 359 10.25 5.07 3.75
N ILE A 360 10.38 4.77 5.03
CA ILE A 360 11.44 5.30 5.91
C ILE A 360 11.94 4.17 6.80
N TYR A 361 13.24 4.16 7.06
CA TYR A 361 13.94 3.28 7.98
C TYR A 361 14.42 4.04 9.21
N THR A 362 13.94 3.66 10.38
CA THR A 362 14.30 4.20 11.70
C THR A 362 14.75 3.08 12.61
N ASN A 363 16.07 2.88 12.64
CA ASN A 363 16.73 1.95 13.55
C ASN A 363 18.16 2.43 13.84
N ALA A 364 18.30 3.53 14.59
CA ALA A 364 19.61 4.15 14.80
C ALA A 364 20.57 3.24 15.57
N ASN A 365 20.05 2.39 16.46
CA ASN A 365 20.86 1.45 17.25
C ASN A 365 21.31 0.21 16.44
N GLN A 366 20.78 0.02 15.23
CA GLN A 366 21.08 -1.09 14.31
C GLN A 366 20.80 -2.48 14.89
N THR A 367 19.89 -2.58 15.85
CA THR A 367 19.43 -3.83 16.45
C THR A 367 18.02 -4.12 15.96
N LEU A 368 17.76 -5.32 15.45
CA LEU A 368 16.40 -5.73 15.10
C LEU A 368 15.76 -6.54 16.23
N ASN A 369 14.43 -6.46 16.33
CA ASN A 369 13.61 -7.18 17.30
C ASN A 369 13.91 -6.84 18.77
N ASP A 370 14.40 -5.63 19.07
CA ASP A 370 14.55 -5.12 20.43
C ASP A 370 13.43 -4.13 20.83
N ASP A 371 12.46 -3.94 19.93
CA ASP A 371 11.33 -3.02 20.05
C ASP A 371 11.73 -1.55 20.28
N ARG A 372 12.93 -1.14 19.83
CA ARG A 372 13.45 0.23 19.95
C ARG A 372 13.68 0.84 18.59
N TYR A 373 12.61 1.32 17.98
CA TYR A 373 12.62 2.04 16.71
C TYR A 373 12.09 3.46 16.93
N GLU A 374 12.62 4.44 16.19
CA GLU A 374 12.20 5.85 16.30
C GLU A 374 10.89 6.14 15.52
N TYR A 375 9.89 5.28 15.67
CA TYR A 375 8.64 5.39 14.93
C TYR A 375 7.80 6.58 15.36
N GLU A 376 7.60 6.75 16.67
CA GLU A 376 6.77 7.83 17.23
C GLU A 376 7.45 9.19 17.09
N GLU A 377 8.78 9.22 17.24
CA GLU A 377 9.55 10.47 17.23
C GLU A 377 9.90 10.96 15.82
N ILE A 378 10.00 10.05 14.84
CA ILE A 378 10.48 10.39 13.49
C ILE A 378 9.54 9.85 12.41
N ALA A 379 9.26 8.55 12.38
CA ALA A 379 8.61 7.93 11.22
C ALA A 379 7.14 8.40 11.04
N PHE A 380 6.31 8.33 12.07
CA PHE A 380 4.92 8.83 11.99
C PHE A 380 4.85 10.35 11.76
N PRO A 381 5.64 11.20 12.46
CA PRO A 381 5.72 12.62 12.14
C PRO A 381 6.16 12.89 10.68
N PHE A 382 7.08 12.11 10.12
CA PHE A 382 7.47 12.20 8.72
C PHE A 382 6.28 11.99 7.76
N PHE A 383 5.47 10.94 7.97
CA PHE A 383 4.29 10.70 7.12
C PHE A 383 3.22 11.78 7.31
N ALA A 384 3.01 12.25 8.54
CA ALA A 384 2.08 13.34 8.83
C ALA A 384 2.50 14.62 8.09
N GLU A 385 3.77 15.04 8.24
CA GLU A 385 4.31 16.21 7.56
C GLU A 385 4.35 16.06 6.03
N LEU A 386 4.73 14.90 5.49
CA LEU A 386 4.75 14.66 4.04
C LEU A 386 3.33 14.76 3.46
N GLY A 387 2.34 14.17 4.11
CA GLY A 387 0.94 14.25 3.68
C GLY A 387 0.39 15.67 3.73
N GLU A 388 0.66 16.41 4.81
CA GLU A 388 0.26 17.81 4.93
C GLU A 388 0.97 18.69 3.88
N TYR A 389 2.26 18.49 3.67
CA TYR A 389 3.03 19.24 2.69
C TYR A 389 2.49 19.05 1.26
N LEU A 390 2.26 17.80 0.83
CA LEU A 390 1.70 17.50 -0.49
C LEU A 390 0.27 18.03 -0.63
N TYR A 391 -0.54 17.93 0.42
CA TYR A 391 -1.88 18.52 0.44
C TYR A 391 -1.85 20.04 0.23
N GLN A 392 -0.94 20.75 0.91
CA GLN A 392 -0.76 22.21 0.74
C GLN A 392 -0.24 22.58 -0.66
N LEU A 393 0.56 21.72 -1.30
CA LEU A 393 0.96 21.90 -2.69
C LEU A 393 -0.23 21.74 -3.64
N GLU A 394 -1.04 20.70 -3.46
CA GLU A 394 -2.22 20.45 -4.29
C GLU A 394 -3.29 21.53 -4.15
N LEU A 395 -3.52 22.06 -2.94
CA LEU A 395 -4.44 23.19 -2.72
C LEU A 395 -4.05 24.45 -3.51
N LYS A 396 -2.74 24.67 -3.73
CA LYS A 396 -2.22 25.82 -4.48
C LYS A 396 -2.09 25.55 -5.97
N ARG A 397 -2.21 24.29 -6.40
CA ARG A 397 -2.01 23.89 -7.79
C ARG A 397 -3.17 24.39 -8.64
N LYS A 398 -2.84 25.14 -9.68
CA LYS A 398 -3.83 25.54 -10.69
C LYS A 398 -4.14 24.35 -11.58
N LYS A 399 -5.30 23.73 -11.37
CA LYS A 399 -5.84 22.69 -12.24
C LYS A 399 -6.63 23.33 -13.37
N SER A 400 -6.53 22.79 -14.58
CA SER A 400 -7.37 23.25 -15.70
C SER A 400 -8.85 22.92 -15.48
N ARG A 401 -9.13 21.87 -14.70
CA ARG A 401 -10.47 21.38 -14.35
C ARG A 401 -10.46 20.85 -12.93
N ASN A 402 -11.57 21.04 -12.22
CA ASN A 402 -11.79 20.40 -10.94
C ASN A 402 -12.18 18.93 -11.17
N PRO A 403 -11.65 18.00 -10.36
CA PRO A 403 -11.99 16.60 -10.50
C PRO A 403 -13.41 16.33 -10.04
N ASP A 404 -14.11 15.43 -10.74
CA ASP A 404 -15.29 14.76 -10.20
C ASP A 404 -14.82 13.51 -9.44
N LEU A 405 -14.96 13.56 -8.11
CA LEU A 405 -14.55 12.49 -7.20
C LEU A 405 -15.74 11.64 -6.73
N GLY A 406 -16.93 11.80 -7.32
CA GLY A 406 -18.16 11.12 -6.91
C GLY A 406 -18.03 9.60 -6.90
N ALA A 407 -17.29 9.02 -7.84
CA ALA A 407 -17.04 7.58 -7.92
C ALA A 407 -16.30 7.00 -6.69
N PHE A 408 -15.64 7.85 -5.89
CA PHE A 408 -14.91 7.46 -4.68
C PHE A 408 -15.65 7.82 -3.39
N ARG A 409 -16.85 8.40 -3.47
CA ARG A 409 -17.75 8.59 -2.32
C ARG A 409 -18.53 7.30 -2.06
N LEU A 410 -17.91 6.39 -1.32
CA LEU A 410 -18.49 5.07 -1.00
C LEU A 410 -19.42 5.15 0.20
N ASN A 411 -20.42 4.26 0.23
CA ASN A 411 -21.25 4.03 1.41
C ASN A 411 -20.65 2.88 2.23
N TYR A 412 -20.57 3.08 3.55
CA TYR A 412 -20.01 2.13 4.51
C TYR A 412 -21.08 1.57 5.46
N ASN A 413 -22.35 1.98 5.28
CA ASN A 413 -23.52 1.48 6.00
C ASN A 413 -24.31 0.45 5.18
#